data_AF-A0A949ATJ0-F1
#
_entry.id   AF-A0A949ATJ0-F1
#
_cell.length_a   1.000
_cell.length_b   1.000
_cell.length_c   1.000
_cell.angle_alpha   90.00
_cell.angle_beta   90.00
_cell.angle_gamma   90.00
#
_symmetry.space_group_name_H-M   'P 1'
#
loop_
_entity.id
_entity.type
_entity.pdbx_description
1 polymer ?
#
loop_
_entity_poly.entity_id
_entity_poly.type
_entity_poly.pdbx_seq_one_letter_code
_entity_poly.pdbx_strand_id
1 'polypeptide(L)'
;MVRVGIVGASGYTGAELARILCNHPEVEIAVATSRQYAGKPLSQVFPSLQGRADIICEDLPVEALVERADFFFTAVPHQTAMDIVPQLVAAGKKVVDLSADFRIHDAQVYEQWYQPHSAKDLLATAVYGLPELHRAAIR
;
A
#
# COMPACT_ATOMS: atom_id res chain seq x y z
N MET A 1 0.86 -4.22 -18.63
CA MET A 1 1.39 -3.35 -17.55
C MET A 1 0.39 -3.38 -16.42
N VAL A 2 0.81 -3.69 -15.20
CA VAL A 2 -0.05 -3.70 -14.01
C VAL A 2 -0.14 -2.28 -13.47
N ARG A 3 -1.36 -1.76 -13.29
CA ARG A 3 -1.57 -0.43 -12.71
C ARG A 3 -1.53 -0.54 -11.19
N VAL A 4 -0.60 0.19 -10.58
CA VAL A 4 -0.36 0.17 -9.14
C VAL A 4 -0.80 1.47 -8.49
N GLY A 5 -1.53 1.35 -7.39
CA GLY A 5 -1.81 2.45 -6.46
C GLY A 5 -0.89 2.41 -5.24
N ILE A 6 -0.31 3.56 -4.88
CA ILE A 6 0.48 3.72 -3.65
C ILE A 6 -0.32 4.57 -2.67
N VAL A 7 -0.80 3.97 -1.60
CA VAL A 7 -1.50 4.69 -0.53
C VAL A 7 -0.48 5.13 0.53
N GLY A 8 -0.35 6.44 0.78
CA GLY A 8 0.65 6.97 1.71
C GLY A 8 2.03 7.17 1.06
N ALA A 9 2.07 7.65 -0.19
CA ALA A 9 3.29 7.77 -0.99
C ALA A 9 4.33 8.75 -0.42
N SER A 10 3.92 9.72 0.40
CA SER A 10 4.82 10.75 0.94
C SER A 10 5.65 10.31 2.16
N GLY A 11 5.49 9.08 2.64
CA GLY A 11 6.39 8.50 3.65
C GLY A 11 7.66 7.90 3.01
N TYR A 12 8.69 7.62 3.80
CA TYR A 12 9.94 7.04 3.27
C TYR A 12 9.75 5.70 2.57
N THR A 13 8.92 4.82 3.14
CA THR A 13 8.55 3.53 2.51
C THR A 13 7.81 3.73 1.19
N GLY A 14 6.87 4.68 1.14
CA GLY A 14 6.15 5.04 -0.08
C GLY A 14 7.06 5.63 -1.17
N ALA A 15 8.02 6.47 -0.77
CA ALA A 15 8.99 7.07 -1.69
C ALA A 15 9.97 6.03 -2.27
N GLU A 16 10.49 5.13 -1.44
CA GLU A 16 11.34 4.04 -1.90
C GLU A 16 10.57 3.06 -2.81
N LEU A 17 9.31 2.78 -2.48
CA LEU A 17 8.45 2.00 -3.35
C LEU A 17 8.26 2.70 -4.71
N ALA A 18 7.93 3.99 -4.73
CA ALA A 18 7.81 4.75 -5.97
C ALA A 18 9.12 4.73 -6.78
N ARG A 19 10.27 4.87 -6.10
CA ARG A 19 11.61 4.75 -6.72
C ARG A 19 11.86 3.39 -7.35
N ILE A 20 11.40 2.30 -6.74
CA ILE A 20 11.54 0.95 -7.28
C ILE A 20 10.59 0.77 -8.47
N LEU A 21 9.30 1.06 -8.27
CA LEU A 21 8.25 0.80 -9.25
C LEU A 21 8.40 1.65 -10.51
N CYS A 22 8.92 2.88 -10.44
CA CYS A 22 9.11 3.71 -11.63
C CYS A 22 10.14 3.16 -12.63
N ASN A 23 10.97 2.19 -12.23
CA ASN A 23 11.88 1.49 -13.14
C ASN A 23 11.44 0.06 -13.45
N HIS A 24 10.26 -0.38 -12.98
CA HIS A 24 9.81 -1.74 -13.21
C HIS A 24 9.10 -1.83 -14.57
N PRO A 25 9.59 -2.65 -15.53
CA PRO A 25 9.14 -2.62 -16.93
C PRO A 25 7.68 -3.01 -17.14
N GLU A 26 7.10 -3.74 -16.19
CA GLU A 26 5.71 -4.22 -16.28
C GLU A 26 4.73 -3.49 -15.36
N VAL A 27 5.15 -2.40 -14.69
CA VAL A 27 4.32 -1.67 -13.73
C VAL A 27 4.16 -0.20 -14.13
N GLU A 28 2.95 0.31 -13.92
CA GLU A 28 2.63 1.73 -13.99
C GLU A 28 2.19 2.22 -12.61
N ILE A 29 2.76 3.33 -12.12
CA ILE A 29 2.21 3.99 -10.93
C ILE A 29 1.02 4.84 -11.39
N ALA A 30 -0.19 4.35 -11.20
CA ALA A 30 -1.42 4.97 -11.72
C ALA A 30 -2.06 5.98 -10.76
N VAL A 31 -1.77 5.84 -9.46
CA VAL A 31 -2.21 6.77 -8.42
C VAL A 31 -1.25 6.70 -7.22
N ALA A 32 -0.97 7.85 -6.61
CA ALA A 32 -0.20 7.97 -5.38
C ALA A 32 -0.93 8.91 -4.44
N THR A 33 -1.18 8.51 -3.19
CA THR A 33 -1.94 9.34 -2.24
C THR A 33 -1.07 10.00 -1.19
N SER A 34 -1.37 11.26 -0.88
CA SER A 34 -0.85 11.98 0.28
C SER A 34 -1.77 13.13 0.65
N ARG A 35 -2.27 13.13 1.89
CA ARG A 35 -3.09 14.22 2.42
C ARG A 35 -2.30 15.53 2.54
N GLN A 36 -1.07 15.45 3.02
CA GLN A 36 -0.23 16.62 3.29
C GLN A 36 0.29 17.28 2.00
N TYR A 37 0.50 16.49 0.95
CA TYR A 37 1.10 16.96 -0.30
C TYR A 37 0.15 16.84 -1.50
N ALA A 38 -1.17 16.83 -1.24
CA ALA A 38 -2.18 16.80 -2.28
C ALA A 38 -1.96 17.91 -3.32
N GLY A 39 -2.06 17.56 -4.61
CA GLY A 39 -1.86 18.46 -5.74
C GLY A 39 -0.40 18.78 -6.07
N LYS A 40 0.56 18.20 -5.32
CA LYS A 40 2.00 18.40 -5.56
C LYS A 40 2.62 17.13 -6.15
N PRO A 41 3.62 17.26 -7.05
CA PRO A 41 4.38 16.09 -7.47
C PRO A 41 5.14 15.49 -6.30
N LEU A 42 5.25 14.17 -6.25
CA LEU A 42 6.00 13.47 -5.19
C LEU A 42 7.47 13.94 -5.13
N SER A 43 8.04 14.34 -6.26
CA SER A 43 9.39 14.90 -6.36
C SER A 43 9.56 16.24 -5.63
N GLN A 44 8.47 16.97 -5.31
CA GLN A 44 8.55 18.14 -4.43
C GLN A 44 8.86 17.75 -2.98
N VAL A 45 8.45 16.56 -2.54
CA VAL A 45 8.76 16.01 -1.21
C VAL A 45 10.13 15.34 -1.24
N PHE A 46 10.42 14.60 -2.31
CA PHE A 46 11.65 13.84 -2.50
C PHE A 46 12.34 14.24 -3.81
N PRO A 47 13.22 15.26 -3.81
CA PRO A 47 13.87 15.76 -5.02
C PRO A 47 14.67 14.69 -5.80
N SER A 48 15.10 13.61 -5.13
CA SER A 48 15.75 12.46 -5.77
C SER A 48 14.87 11.71 -6.79
N LEU A 49 13.55 11.95 -6.78
CA LEU A 49 12.58 11.36 -7.70
C LEU A 49 12.28 12.24 -8.92
N GLN A 50 12.84 13.45 -8.99
CA GLN A 50 12.61 14.36 -10.10
C GLN A 50 13.02 13.74 -11.45
N GLY A 51 12.12 13.79 -12.44
CA GLY A 51 12.34 13.20 -13.76
C GLY A 51 12.25 11.67 -13.78
N ARG A 52 11.91 11.03 -12.65
CA ARG A 52 11.77 9.56 -12.52
C ARG A 52 10.39 9.15 -12.05
N ALA A 53 9.85 9.84 -11.05
CA ALA A 53 8.53 9.58 -10.49
C ALA A 53 7.84 10.91 -10.13
N ASP A 54 7.40 11.64 -11.15
CA ASP A 54 6.70 12.94 -11.01
C ASP A 54 5.18 12.79 -10.87
N ILE A 55 4.73 11.68 -10.29
CA ILE A 55 3.30 11.47 -10.04
C ILE A 55 2.77 12.52 -9.06
N ILE A 56 1.60 13.06 -9.36
CA ILE A 56 0.92 14.00 -8.48
C ILE A 56 0.30 13.22 -7.32
N CYS A 57 0.61 13.65 -6.11
CA CYS A 57 -0.05 13.15 -4.91
C CYS A 57 -1.52 13.59 -4.91
N GLU A 58 -2.43 12.64 -4.74
CA GLU A 58 -3.87 12.90 -4.67
C GLU A 58 -4.37 12.67 -3.22
N ASP A 59 -5.39 13.41 -2.79
CA ASP A 59 -6.14 13.12 -1.56
C ASP A 59 -7.50 12.57 -1.96
N LEU A 60 -7.53 11.26 -2.20
CA LEU A 60 -8.70 10.54 -2.67
C LEU A 60 -9.18 9.55 -1.60
N PRO A 61 -10.51 9.39 -1.45
CA PRO A 61 -11.07 8.31 -0.65
C PRO A 61 -10.87 6.96 -1.36
N VAL A 62 -10.90 5.86 -0.61
CA VAL A 62 -10.51 4.52 -1.10
C VAL A 62 -11.40 4.07 -2.26
N GLU A 63 -12.68 4.41 -2.24
CA GLU A 63 -13.67 4.10 -3.25
C GLU A 63 -13.29 4.68 -4.62
N ALA A 64 -12.69 5.87 -4.65
CA ALA A 64 -12.22 6.50 -5.88
C ALA A 64 -10.92 5.86 -6.41
N LEU A 65 -10.17 5.15 -5.55
CA LEU A 65 -8.93 4.48 -5.94
C LEU A 65 -9.20 3.16 -6.68
N VAL A 66 -10.31 2.47 -6.36
CA VAL A 66 -10.65 1.14 -6.89
C VAL A 66 -10.58 1.08 -8.41
N GLU A 67 -11.08 2.10 -9.12
CA GLU A 67 -11.08 2.12 -10.60
C GLU A 67 -9.74 2.54 -11.22
N ARG A 68 -8.84 3.13 -10.41
CA ARG A 68 -7.57 3.70 -10.88
C ARG A 68 -6.45 2.67 -11.00
N ALA A 69 -6.50 1.60 -10.20
CA ALA A 69 -5.44 0.60 -10.15
C ALA A 69 -5.97 -0.84 -9.94
N ASP A 70 -5.12 -1.80 -10.28
CA ASP A 70 -5.40 -3.23 -10.20
C ASP A 70 -4.75 -3.86 -8.95
N PHE A 71 -3.66 -3.24 -8.48
CA PHE A 71 -2.84 -3.67 -7.35
C PHE A 71 -2.50 -2.49 -6.45
N PHE A 72 -2.51 -2.66 -5.14
CA PHE A 72 -2.25 -1.58 -4.19
C PHE A 72 -1.14 -1.92 -3.22
N PHE A 73 -0.35 -0.90 -2.90
CA PHE A 73 0.53 -0.91 -1.73
C PHE A 73 0.00 0.07 -0.70
N THR A 74 -0.08 -0.34 0.56
CA THR A 74 -0.35 0.58 1.69
C THR A 74 0.95 0.84 2.43
N ALA A 75 1.43 2.09 2.35
CA ALA A 75 2.62 2.62 3.02
C ALA A 75 2.19 3.64 4.09
N VAL A 76 1.17 3.28 4.87
CA VAL A 76 0.53 4.15 5.86
C VAL A 76 1.06 3.82 7.27
N PRO A 77 0.90 4.74 8.24
CA PRO A 77 1.16 4.41 9.63
C PRO A 77 0.37 3.17 10.06
N HIS A 78 0.96 2.44 11.01
CA HIS A 78 0.29 1.37 11.74
C HIS A 78 -1.14 1.77 12.13
N GLN A 79 -2.05 0.80 12.18
CA GLN A 79 -3.51 0.93 12.36
C GLN A 79 -4.28 1.44 11.14
N THR A 80 -3.68 2.29 10.31
CA THR A 80 -4.41 2.95 9.21
C THR A 80 -4.74 1.98 8.07
N ALA A 81 -3.94 0.92 7.89
CA ALA A 81 -4.19 -0.04 6.81
C ALA A 81 -5.47 -0.85 7.08
N MET A 82 -5.83 -1.08 8.35
CA MET A 82 -7.06 -1.80 8.70
C MET A 82 -8.35 -1.10 8.23
N ASP A 83 -8.33 0.20 7.95
CA ASP A 83 -9.48 0.93 7.41
C ASP A 83 -9.54 0.87 5.86
N ILE A 84 -8.41 0.58 5.21
CA ILE A 84 -8.22 0.72 3.76
C ILE A 84 -8.23 -0.64 3.08
N VAL A 85 -7.44 -1.59 3.60
CA VAL A 85 -7.25 -2.92 3.02
C VAL A 85 -8.58 -3.67 2.84
N PRO A 86 -9.51 -3.69 3.82
CA PRO A 86 -10.78 -4.41 3.64
C PRO A 86 -11.60 -3.91 2.47
N GLN A 87 -11.61 -2.60 2.22
CA GLN A 87 -12.36 -2.01 1.12
C GLN A 87 -11.78 -2.40 -0.24
N LEU A 88 -10.44 -2.35 -0.36
CA LEU A 88 -9.74 -2.75 -1.58
C LEU A 88 -9.92 -4.26 -1.87
N VAL A 89 -9.79 -5.10 -0.84
CA VAL A 89 -9.99 -6.55 -0.96
C VAL A 89 -11.44 -6.88 -1.33
N ALA A 90 -12.42 -6.21 -0.71
CA ALA A 90 -13.84 -6.37 -1.05
C ALA A 90 -14.14 -5.96 -2.51
N ALA A 91 -13.38 -5.02 -3.06
CA ALA A 91 -13.44 -4.63 -4.47
C ALA A 91 -12.61 -5.54 -5.42
N GLY A 92 -12.13 -6.68 -4.92
CA GLY A 92 -11.39 -7.68 -5.71
C GLY A 92 -9.95 -7.27 -6.04
N LYS A 93 -9.38 -6.30 -5.32
CA LYS A 93 -8.02 -5.82 -5.56
C LYS A 93 -7.00 -6.62 -4.76
N LYS A 94 -5.79 -6.76 -5.32
CA LYS A 94 -4.64 -7.31 -4.58
C LYS A 94 -3.97 -6.20 -3.79
N VAL A 95 -3.57 -6.50 -2.56
CA VAL A 95 -2.97 -5.51 -1.65
C VAL A 95 -1.69 -6.06 -1.02
N VAL A 96 -0.66 -5.24 -0.97
CA VAL A 96 0.53 -5.43 -0.14
C VAL A 96 0.55 -4.36 0.92
N ASP A 97 0.31 -4.75 2.16
CA ASP A 97 0.49 -3.85 3.29
C ASP A 97 1.93 -3.88 3.81
N LEU A 98 2.56 -2.70 3.84
CA LEU A 98 3.92 -2.53 4.34
C LEU A 98 3.94 -2.27 5.85
N SER A 99 2.79 -1.99 6.47
CA SER A 99 2.63 -1.81 7.91
C SER A 99 2.72 -3.15 8.66
N ALA A 100 2.42 -3.14 9.97
CA ALA A 100 2.36 -4.35 10.79
C ALA A 100 0.95 -4.97 10.84
N ASP A 101 -0.08 -4.26 10.37
CA ASP A 101 -1.49 -4.57 10.64
C ASP A 101 -1.85 -6.02 10.25
N PHE A 102 -1.39 -6.50 9.10
CA PHE A 102 -1.72 -7.84 8.59
C PHE A 102 -0.58 -8.87 8.70
N ARG A 103 0.44 -8.61 9.52
CA ARG A 103 1.60 -9.52 9.64
C ARG A 103 1.33 -10.76 10.50
N ILE A 104 0.53 -10.60 11.55
CA ILE A 104 0.30 -11.61 12.58
C ILE A 104 -1.07 -12.26 12.34
N HIS A 105 -1.10 -13.56 12.07
CA HIS A 105 -2.34 -14.30 11.79
C HIS A 105 -3.27 -14.38 13.01
N ASP A 106 -2.69 -14.58 14.20
CA ASP A 106 -3.47 -14.70 15.43
C ASP A 106 -3.84 -13.32 15.96
N ALA A 107 -5.13 -12.98 15.90
CA ALA A 107 -5.66 -11.72 16.41
C ALA A 107 -5.32 -11.50 17.88
N GLN A 108 -5.30 -12.54 18.73
CA GLN A 108 -4.97 -12.38 20.14
C GLN A 108 -3.50 -12.01 20.32
N VAL A 109 -2.61 -12.63 19.55
CA VAL A 109 -1.18 -12.27 19.57
C VAL A 109 -0.98 -10.85 19.05
N TYR A 110 -1.63 -10.47 17.95
CA TYR A 110 -1.58 -9.09 17.46
C TYR A 110 -2.02 -8.10 18.54
N GLU A 111 -3.17 -8.34 19.16
CA GLU A 111 -3.78 -7.44 20.16
C GLU A 111 -2.99 -7.37 21.48
N GLN A 112 -2.09 -8.31 21.76
CA GLN A 112 -1.16 -8.22 22.89
C GLN A 112 -0.09 -7.12 22.71
N TRP A 113 0.34 -6.89 21.46
CA TRP A 113 1.45 -5.98 21.14
C TRP A 113 0.97 -4.67 20.53
N TYR A 114 -0.24 -4.65 19.98
CA TYR A 114 -0.83 -3.53 19.26
C TYR A 114 -2.20 -3.16 19.85
N GLN A 115 -3.10 -2.67 19.01
CA GLN A 115 -4.49 -2.33 19.31
C GLN A 115 -5.45 -3.45 18.88
N PRO A 116 -6.74 -3.41 19.28
CA PRO A 116 -7.78 -4.26 18.71
C PRO A 116 -7.74 -4.26 17.17
N HIS A 117 -7.70 -5.45 16.57
CA HIS A 117 -7.64 -5.57 15.12
C HIS A 117 -9.06 -5.46 14.54
N SER A 118 -9.34 -4.46 13.71
CA SER A 118 -10.69 -4.20 13.18
C SER A 118 -11.06 -5.10 12.00
N ALA A 119 -10.08 -5.70 11.31
CA ALA A 119 -10.29 -6.56 10.14
C ALA A 119 -9.84 -8.02 10.39
N LYS A 120 -10.26 -8.62 11.51
CA LYS A 120 -9.78 -9.94 11.99
C LYS A 120 -9.91 -11.05 10.94
N ASP A 121 -10.99 -11.03 10.17
CA ASP A 121 -11.26 -12.05 9.15
C ASP A 121 -10.19 -12.09 8.04
N LEU A 122 -9.51 -10.97 7.79
CA LEU A 122 -8.45 -10.88 6.80
C LEU A 122 -7.11 -11.42 7.31
N LEU A 123 -6.88 -11.47 8.63
CA LEU A 123 -5.63 -11.99 9.19
C LEU A 123 -5.38 -13.46 8.79
N ALA A 124 -6.44 -14.24 8.62
CA ALA A 124 -6.34 -15.65 8.20
C ALA A 124 -6.02 -15.82 6.70
N THR A 125 -6.21 -14.78 5.89
CA THR A 125 -5.98 -14.80 4.43
C THR A 125 -4.73 -14.03 4.02
N ALA A 126 -4.28 -13.10 4.85
CA ALA A 126 -3.05 -12.36 4.64
C ALA A 126 -1.84 -13.30 4.70
N VAL A 127 -0.99 -13.25 3.67
CA VAL A 127 0.24 -14.06 3.62
C VAL A 127 1.42 -13.20 4.03
N TYR A 128 2.24 -13.68 4.96
CA TYR A 128 3.45 -12.96 5.37
C TYR A 128 4.42 -12.86 4.18
N GLY A 129 4.81 -11.63 3.83
CA GLY A 129 5.55 -11.28 2.62
C GLY A 129 7.04 -11.67 2.63
N LEU A 130 7.36 -12.94 2.93
CA LEU A 130 8.70 -13.51 2.89
C LEU A 130 8.76 -14.60 1.81
N PRO A 131 9.12 -14.26 0.56
CA PRO A 131 9.05 -15.18 -0.58
C PRO A 131 9.84 -16.48 -0.41
N GLU A 132 10.96 -16.46 0.30
CA GLU A 132 11.80 -17.62 0.57
C GLU A 132 11.04 -18.73 1.31
N LEU A 133 10.08 -18.35 2.17
CA LEU A 133 9.27 -19.29 2.94
C LEU A 133 7.86 -19.48 2.35
N HIS A 134 7.27 -18.43 1.78
CA HIS A 134 5.84 -18.40 1.47
C HIS A 134 5.50 -18.23 -0.02
N ARG A 135 6.47 -18.41 -0.94
CA ARG A 135 6.26 -18.25 -2.39
C ARG A 135 5.02 -18.95 -2.95
N ALA A 136 4.68 -20.15 -2.47
CA ALA A 136 3.51 -20.89 -2.96
C ALA A 136 2.19 -20.21 -2.57
N ALA A 137 2.11 -19.66 -1.36
CA ALA A 137 0.91 -18.97 -0.87
C ALA A 137 0.78 -17.54 -1.43
N ILE A 138 1.90 -16.91 -1.80
CA ILE A 138 1.93 -15.55 -2.39
C ILE A 138 1.44 -15.54 -3.85
N ARG A 139 1.55 -16.65 -4.58
CA ARG A 139 1.27 -16.74 -6.02
C ARG A 139 -0.21 -16.59 -6.37
#